data_AF-A0A7N4NJX2-F1
#
_entry.id   AF-A0A7N4NJX2-F1
#
_cell.length_a   1.000
_cell.length_b   1.000
_cell.length_c   1.000
_cell.angle_alpha   90.00
_cell.angle_beta   90.00
_cell.angle_gamma   90.00
#
_symmetry.space_group_name_H-M   'P 1'
#
loop_
_entity.id
_entity.type
_entity.pdbx_description
1 polymer ?
#
loop_
_entity_poly.entity_id
_entity_poly.type
_entity_poly.pdbx_seq_one_letter_code
_entity_poly.pdbx_strand_id
1 'polypeptide(L)'
;MTSLAQLRDCQAWKDQGLPLSTTSNEACKLFDASLTQYVTWSNEKSLGGLEGCFSKMKAADPTFVMGHVIANGLALIGTGTSVALDPGLRLSMETMVELSRKQLLTEREKLHVMAVEMFAKGCLPKACTIWEQILQDYPTDMLALKFSHDTYFYLGYQLQMRDSVARVFPHWAPSIPLSSYVKGIYSFGLMETNLYDQAEQLAREVKGLLQKGPPILAQLLHSSAGLSFTNASYAPTMCRVPPLSACCVQGPIPEPLLCAGPHP
;
A
#
# COMPACT_ATOMS: atom_id res chain seq x y z
N MET A 1 4.67 -17.19 -12.97
CA MET A 1 4.29 -16.46 -14.20
C MET A 1 2.80 -16.23 -14.13
N THR A 2 2.41 -15.02 -13.73
CA THR A 2 1.00 -14.62 -13.76
C THR A 2 0.67 -14.18 -15.18
N SER A 3 -0.24 -14.88 -15.87
CA SER A 3 -0.68 -14.48 -17.21
C SER A 3 -1.65 -13.30 -17.12
N LEU A 4 -1.60 -12.34 -18.06
CA LEU A 4 -2.62 -11.28 -18.18
C LEU A 4 -4.05 -11.85 -18.29
N ALA A 5 -4.21 -13.09 -18.77
CA ALA A 5 -5.52 -13.74 -18.84
C ALA A 5 -6.11 -14.08 -17.46
N GLN A 6 -5.27 -14.20 -16.43
CA GLN A 6 -5.66 -14.55 -15.06
C GLN A 6 -5.89 -13.33 -14.16
N LEU A 7 -5.53 -12.13 -14.64
CA LEU A 7 -5.69 -10.88 -13.91
C LEU A 7 -7.11 -10.33 -14.08
N ARG A 8 -7.55 -9.60 -13.05
CA ARG A 8 -8.89 -9.00 -13.00
C ARG A 8 -9.06 -7.94 -14.08
N ASP A 9 -10.06 -8.12 -14.91
CA ASP A 9 -10.52 -7.14 -15.90
C ASP A 9 -11.61 -6.22 -15.29
N CYS A 10 -12.22 -5.35 -16.10
CA CYS A 10 -13.23 -4.41 -15.62
C CYS A 10 -14.41 -5.12 -14.91
N GLN A 11 -14.87 -6.24 -15.47
CA GLN A 11 -16.00 -6.98 -14.92
C GLN A 11 -15.61 -7.68 -13.61
N ALA A 12 -14.44 -8.32 -13.56
CA ALA A 12 -13.96 -8.97 -12.35
C ALA A 12 -13.75 -8.00 -11.18
N TRP A 13 -13.28 -6.77 -11.45
CA TRP A 13 -13.19 -5.72 -10.42
C TRP A 13 -14.56 -5.28 -9.92
N LYS A 14 -15.54 -5.13 -10.82
CA LYS A 14 -16.92 -4.79 -10.48
C LYS A 14 -17.60 -5.90 -9.67
N ASP A 15 -17.40 -7.16 -10.04
CA ASP A 15 -17.96 -8.32 -9.32
C ASP A 15 -17.41 -8.45 -7.90
N GLN A 16 -16.22 -7.91 -7.64
CA GLN A 16 -15.64 -7.82 -6.29
C GLN A 16 -16.13 -6.60 -5.50
N GLY A 17 -17.09 -5.83 -6.01
CA GLY A 17 -17.60 -4.62 -5.36
C GLY A 17 -16.62 -3.44 -5.40
N LEU A 18 -15.60 -3.53 -6.25
CA LEU A 18 -14.52 -2.54 -6.37
C LEU A 18 -14.44 -2.02 -7.82
N PRO A 19 -15.52 -1.44 -8.37
CA PRO A 19 -15.53 -0.97 -9.76
C PRO A 19 -14.46 0.11 -9.99
N LEU A 20 -13.91 0.11 -11.19
CA LEU A 20 -12.94 1.09 -11.69
C LEU A 20 -13.59 1.89 -12.82
N SER A 21 -13.29 3.19 -12.89
CA SER A 21 -13.85 4.13 -13.87
C SER A 21 -13.40 3.88 -15.32
N THR A 22 -12.31 3.13 -15.53
CA THR A 22 -11.83 2.78 -16.88
C THR A 22 -12.69 1.71 -17.54
N THR A 23 -12.86 1.83 -18.85
CA THR A 23 -13.46 0.80 -19.71
C THR A 23 -12.40 -0.12 -20.35
N SER A 24 -11.12 0.15 -20.11
CA SER A 24 -10.01 -0.64 -20.66
C SER A 24 -9.72 -1.86 -19.79
N ASN A 25 -10.09 -3.05 -20.31
CA ASN A 25 -9.76 -4.32 -19.68
C ASN A 25 -8.25 -4.49 -19.50
N GLU A 26 -7.44 -3.98 -20.43
CA GLU A 26 -5.98 -4.03 -20.32
C GLU A 26 -5.48 -3.17 -19.15
N ALA A 27 -5.99 -1.95 -18.99
CA ALA A 27 -5.61 -1.07 -17.88
C ALA A 27 -5.99 -1.69 -16.51
N CYS A 28 -7.19 -2.27 -16.38
CA CYS A 28 -7.62 -2.99 -15.17
C CYS A 28 -6.71 -4.16 -14.81
N LYS A 29 -6.31 -4.95 -15.82
CA LYS A 29 -5.40 -6.08 -15.62
C LYS A 29 -4.02 -5.62 -15.19
N LEU A 30 -3.49 -4.56 -15.79
CA LEU A 30 -2.20 -4.02 -15.43
C LEU A 30 -2.21 -3.37 -14.04
N PHE A 31 -3.32 -2.74 -13.64
CA PHE A 31 -3.52 -2.28 -12.27
C PHE A 31 -3.53 -3.45 -11.27
N ASP A 32 -4.22 -4.54 -11.60
CA ASP A 32 -4.22 -5.76 -10.79
C ASP A 32 -2.83 -6.40 -10.66
N ALA A 33 -2.06 -6.44 -11.76
CA ALA A 33 -0.67 -6.86 -11.73
C ALA A 33 0.21 -5.95 -10.87
N SER A 34 0.05 -4.63 -10.98
CA SER A 34 0.82 -3.68 -10.16
C SER A 34 0.50 -3.83 -8.68
N LEU A 35 -0.78 -3.93 -8.33
CA LEU A 35 -1.23 -4.16 -6.96
C LEU A 35 -0.73 -5.50 -6.41
N THR A 36 -0.79 -6.56 -7.22
CA THR A 36 -0.26 -7.88 -6.85
C THR A 36 1.24 -7.82 -6.60
N GLN A 37 2.02 -7.22 -7.52
CA GLN A 37 3.46 -7.08 -7.35
C GLN A 37 3.82 -6.30 -6.09
N TYR A 38 3.15 -5.18 -5.85
CA TYR A 38 3.32 -4.39 -4.63
C TYR A 38 2.99 -5.20 -3.37
N VAL A 39 1.85 -5.88 -3.34
CA VAL A 39 1.39 -6.61 -2.14
C VAL A 39 2.30 -7.78 -1.81
N THR A 40 2.76 -8.48 -2.84
CA THR A 40 3.59 -9.68 -2.75
C THR A 40 5.08 -9.40 -2.72
N TRP A 41 5.48 -8.13 -2.84
CA TRP A 41 6.88 -7.69 -2.99
C TRP A 41 7.62 -8.37 -4.13
N SER A 42 6.89 -8.75 -5.19
CA SER A 42 7.43 -9.49 -6.33
C SER A 42 7.69 -8.57 -7.52
N ASN A 43 8.55 -9.05 -8.44
CA ASN A 43 8.87 -8.36 -9.68
C ASN A 43 8.63 -9.31 -10.87
N GLU A 44 7.47 -9.20 -11.51
CA GLU A 44 7.04 -10.07 -12.59
C GLU A 44 7.69 -9.62 -13.91
N LYS A 45 8.85 -10.21 -14.20
CA LYS A 45 9.69 -9.86 -15.36
C LYS A 45 8.96 -9.95 -16.70
N SER A 46 8.01 -10.89 -16.84
CA SER A 46 7.24 -11.05 -18.08
C SER A 46 6.37 -9.82 -18.41
N LEU A 47 5.98 -9.05 -17.40
CA LEU A 47 5.22 -7.81 -17.57
C LEU A 47 6.12 -6.57 -17.64
N GLY A 48 7.43 -6.72 -17.40
CA GLY A 48 8.38 -5.62 -17.26
C GLY A 48 8.45 -5.05 -15.84
N GLY A 49 8.03 -5.82 -14.84
CA GLY A 49 7.97 -5.35 -13.45
C GLY A 49 6.92 -4.29 -13.21
N LEU A 50 7.03 -3.58 -12.08
CA LEU A 50 6.13 -2.47 -11.74
C LEU A 50 6.20 -1.32 -12.76
N GLU A 51 7.41 -0.93 -13.15
CA GLU A 51 7.61 0.15 -14.14
C GLU A 51 7.01 -0.21 -15.50
N GLY A 52 7.23 -1.45 -15.97
CA GLY A 52 6.63 -1.96 -17.20
C GLY A 52 5.09 -2.00 -17.13
N CYS A 53 4.53 -2.40 -15.99
CA CYS A 53 3.09 -2.35 -15.77
C CYS A 53 2.55 -0.91 -15.84
N PHE A 54 3.19 0.05 -15.20
CA PHE A 54 2.75 1.46 -15.24
C PHE A 54 2.85 2.05 -16.65
N SER A 55 3.94 1.79 -17.37
CA SER A 55 4.12 2.25 -18.74
C SER A 55 3.02 1.70 -19.66
N LYS A 56 2.76 0.39 -19.61
CA LYS A 56 1.70 -0.25 -20.41
C LYS A 56 0.30 0.20 -19.99
N MET A 57 0.06 0.39 -18.70
CA MET A 57 -1.25 0.83 -18.18
C MET A 57 -1.57 2.24 -18.67
N LYS A 58 -0.59 3.14 -18.63
CA LYS A 58 -0.71 4.50 -19.18
C LYS A 58 -0.92 4.49 -20.70
N ALA A 59 -0.29 3.56 -21.42
CA ALA A 59 -0.53 3.42 -22.86
C ALA A 59 -1.93 2.89 -23.18
N ALA A 60 -2.44 1.95 -22.38
CA ALA A 60 -3.77 1.35 -22.54
C ALA A 60 -4.92 2.30 -22.18
N ASP A 61 -4.75 3.13 -21.15
CA ASP A 61 -5.68 4.20 -20.81
C ASP A 61 -4.93 5.35 -20.09
N PRO A 62 -4.54 6.42 -20.82
CA PRO A 62 -3.85 7.57 -20.25
C PRO A 62 -4.66 8.33 -19.21
N THR A 63 -5.98 8.20 -19.24
CA THR A 63 -6.94 8.92 -18.39
C THR A 63 -7.37 8.14 -17.16
N PHE A 64 -6.93 6.89 -17.02
CA PHE A 64 -7.30 6.01 -15.92
C PHE A 64 -6.76 6.50 -14.57
N VAL A 65 -7.62 7.16 -13.78
CA VAL A 65 -7.22 7.84 -12.55
C VAL A 65 -6.60 6.90 -11.52
N MET A 66 -7.15 5.71 -11.30
CA MET A 66 -6.55 4.76 -10.34
C MET A 66 -5.18 4.25 -10.78
N GLY A 67 -4.89 4.24 -12.09
CA GLY A 67 -3.55 3.98 -12.59
C GLY A 67 -2.54 5.05 -12.16
N HIS A 68 -2.95 6.32 -12.16
CA HIS A 68 -2.15 7.42 -11.61
C HIS A 68 -2.04 7.35 -10.09
N VAL A 69 -3.11 7.00 -9.38
CA VAL A 69 -3.12 6.84 -7.91
C VAL A 69 -2.07 5.83 -7.47
N ILE A 70 -2.06 4.62 -8.04
CA ILE A 70 -1.11 3.58 -7.62
C ILE A 70 0.33 3.95 -7.98
N ALA A 71 0.56 4.54 -9.16
CA ALA A 71 1.90 4.94 -9.60
C ALA A 71 2.47 6.07 -8.72
N ASN A 72 1.69 7.13 -8.50
CA ASN A 72 2.10 8.27 -7.67
C ASN A 72 2.23 7.88 -6.20
N GLY A 73 1.27 7.11 -5.66
CA GLY A 73 1.31 6.63 -4.29
C GLY A 73 2.55 5.78 -4.00
N LEU A 74 2.91 4.87 -4.90
CA LEU A 74 4.12 4.06 -4.76
C LEU A 74 5.40 4.87 -4.95
N ALA A 75 5.41 5.89 -5.82
CA ALA A 75 6.55 6.80 -5.92
C ALA A 75 6.78 7.56 -4.60
N LEU A 76 5.70 8.07 -3.99
CA LEU A 76 5.74 8.80 -2.72
C LEU A 76 6.14 7.92 -1.53
N ILE A 77 5.56 6.71 -1.43
CA ILE A 77 5.82 5.78 -0.33
C ILE A 77 7.20 5.12 -0.50
N GLY A 78 7.54 4.67 -1.70
CA GLY A 78 8.62 3.71 -1.91
C GLY A 78 10.00 4.28 -2.25
N THR A 79 10.09 5.53 -2.72
CA THR A 79 11.38 6.06 -3.24
C THR A 79 12.05 7.08 -2.32
N GLY A 80 11.36 7.55 -1.28
CA GLY A 80 11.84 8.64 -0.43
C GLY A 80 11.90 10.00 -1.13
N THR A 81 11.38 10.12 -2.35
CA THR A 81 11.25 11.40 -3.06
C THR A 81 10.03 12.20 -2.58
N SER A 82 9.91 13.44 -3.02
CA SER A 82 8.73 14.28 -2.79
C SER A 82 8.43 15.16 -3.98
N VAL A 83 7.21 15.71 -4.04
CA VAL A 83 6.82 16.69 -5.07
C VAL A 83 7.67 17.97 -5.06
N ALA A 84 8.38 18.25 -3.96
CA ALA A 84 9.32 19.37 -3.87
C ALA A 84 10.68 19.04 -4.53
N LEU A 85 11.08 17.76 -4.50
CA LEU A 85 12.39 17.31 -5.00
C LEU A 85 12.32 16.78 -6.43
N ASP A 86 11.15 16.32 -6.89
CA ASP A 86 10.94 15.71 -8.19
C ASP A 86 9.85 16.47 -8.99
N PRO A 87 10.25 17.31 -9.96
CA PRO A 87 9.32 18.00 -10.85
C PRO A 87 8.43 17.06 -11.69
N GLY A 88 8.92 15.87 -12.02
CA GLY A 88 8.18 14.85 -12.76
C GLY A 88 7.06 14.26 -11.91
N LEU A 89 7.35 13.92 -10.65
CA LEU A 89 6.32 13.48 -9.69
C LEU A 89 5.29 14.58 -9.43
N ARG A 90 5.73 15.85 -9.29
CA ARG A 90 4.82 16.98 -9.13
C ARG A 90 3.85 17.11 -10.30
N LEU A 91 4.36 17.06 -11.54
CA LEU A 91 3.51 17.10 -12.73
C LEU A 91 2.56 15.88 -12.80
N SER A 92 3.03 14.70 -12.40
CA SER A 92 2.20 13.49 -12.35
C SER A 92 1.05 13.61 -11.33
N MET A 93 1.32 14.23 -10.17
CA MET A 93 0.31 14.55 -9.16
C MET A 93 -0.71 15.58 -9.65
N GLU A 94 -0.24 16.66 -10.29
CA GLU A 94 -1.10 17.68 -10.90
C GLU A 94 -2.02 17.04 -11.96
N THR A 95 -1.48 16.17 -12.81
CA THR A 95 -2.23 15.43 -13.84
C THR A 95 -3.31 14.54 -13.21
N MET A 96 -2.98 13.78 -12.16
CA MET A 96 -3.94 12.93 -11.45
C MET A 96 -5.12 13.74 -10.88
N VAL A 97 -4.82 14.89 -10.26
CA VAL A 97 -5.84 15.78 -9.69
C VAL A 97 -6.68 16.45 -10.78
N GLU A 98 -6.09 16.81 -11.90
CA GLU A 98 -6.83 17.37 -13.03
C GLU A 98 -7.78 16.35 -13.67
N LEU A 99 -7.29 15.13 -13.92
CA LEU A 99 -8.10 14.05 -14.49
C LEU A 99 -9.27 13.67 -13.59
N SER A 100 -9.09 13.67 -12.26
CA SER A 100 -10.17 13.34 -11.32
C SER A 100 -11.31 14.36 -11.31
N ARG A 101 -11.02 15.62 -11.68
CA ARG A 101 -12.04 16.69 -11.80
C ARG A 101 -12.79 16.65 -13.13
N LYS A 102 -12.18 16.08 -14.18
CA LYS A 102 -12.73 16.03 -15.55
C LYS A 102 -13.57 14.79 -15.84
N GLN A 103 -13.56 13.80 -14.95
CA GLN A 103 -14.18 12.50 -15.17
C GLN A 103 -15.16 12.16 -14.05
N LEU A 104 -16.15 11.31 -14.37
CA LEU A 104 -17.04 10.76 -13.36
C LEU A 104 -16.33 9.59 -12.66
N LEU A 105 -15.86 9.84 -11.45
CA LEU A 105 -15.25 8.84 -10.59
C LEU A 105 -16.25 8.30 -9.56
N THR A 106 -16.03 7.06 -9.14
CA THR A 106 -16.68 6.52 -7.94
C THR A 106 -16.18 7.25 -6.69
N GLU A 107 -16.97 7.26 -5.61
CA GLU A 107 -16.53 7.88 -4.34
C GLU A 107 -15.23 7.26 -3.81
N ARG A 108 -15.06 5.94 -3.97
CA ARG A 108 -13.83 5.22 -3.63
C ARG A 108 -12.60 5.77 -4.35
N GLU A 109 -12.70 5.98 -5.66
CA GLU A 109 -11.59 6.53 -6.46
C GLU A 109 -11.26 7.97 -6.08
N LYS A 110 -12.28 8.79 -5.78
CA LYS A 110 -12.08 10.17 -5.29
C LYS A 110 -11.34 10.19 -3.95
N LEU A 111 -11.71 9.32 -3.01
CA LEU A 111 -11.04 9.20 -1.72
C LEU A 111 -9.57 8.78 -1.88
N HIS A 112 -9.26 7.85 -2.79
CA HIS A 112 -7.89 7.47 -3.10
C HIS A 112 -7.06 8.64 -3.64
N VAL A 113 -7.61 9.42 -4.57
CA VAL A 113 -6.96 10.65 -5.08
C VAL A 113 -6.70 11.64 -3.92
N MET A 114 -7.68 11.87 -3.06
CA MET A 114 -7.55 12.76 -1.91
C MET A 114 -6.49 12.27 -0.92
N ALA A 115 -6.44 10.98 -0.62
CA ALA A 115 -5.46 10.41 0.30
C ALA A 115 -4.03 10.57 -0.23
N VAL A 116 -3.79 10.24 -1.50
CA VAL A 116 -2.47 10.41 -2.14
C VAL A 116 -2.09 11.90 -2.21
N GLU A 117 -3.05 12.81 -2.43
CA GLU A 117 -2.80 14.25 -2.40
C GLU A 117 -2.41 14.74 -0.98
N MET A 118 -3.08 14.25 0.07
CA MET A 118 -2.70 14.55 1.45
C MET A 118 -1.32 13.99 1.80
N PHE A 119 -0.99 12.79 1.32
CA PHE A 119 0.33 12.20 1.49
C PHE A 119 1.40 13.07 0.83
N ALA A 120 1.20 13.49 -0.42
CA ALA A 120 2.13 14.35 -1.15
C ALA A 120 2.38 15.71 -0.49
N LYS A 121 1.40 16.22 0.27
CA LYS A 121 1.50 17.45 1.08
C LYS A 121 2.18 17.23 2.44
N GLY A 122 2.62 16.00 2.75
CA GLY A 122 3.21 15.63 4.03
C GLY A 122 2.19 15.42 5.15
N CYS A 123 0.89 15.50 4.87
CA CYS A 123 -0.19 15.30 5.83
C CYS A 123 -0.50 13.80 6.03
N LEU A 124 0.51 13.00 6.40
CA LEU A 124 0.41 11.54 6.44
C LEU A 124 -0.73 11.01 7.35
N PRO A 125 -0.96 11.54 8.57
CA PRO A 125 -2.09 11.08 9.39
C PRO A 125 -3.44 11.29 8.72
N LYS A 126 -3.60 12.39 7.96
CA LYS A 126 -4.83 12.68 7.22
C LYS A 126 -5.00 11.75 6.03
N ALA A 127 -3.92 11.38 5.34
CA ALA A 127 -3.94 10.35 4.31
C ALA A 127 -4.44 9.01 4.87
N CYS A 128 -3.90 8.58 6.03
CA CYS A 128 -4.40 7.40 6.74
C CYS A 128 -5.90 7.50 7.04
N THR A 129 -6.39 8.59 7.63
CA THR A 129 -7.81 8.77 7.92
C THR A 129 -8.70 8.57 6.69
N ILE A 130 -8.26 9.05 5.52
CA ILE A 130 -9.02 8.91 4.26
C ILE A 130 -8.97 7.46 3.76
N TRP A 131 -7.82 6.78 3.80
CA TRP A 131 -7.76 5.35 3.47
C TRP A 131 -8.58 4.49 4.45
N GLU A 132 -8.60 4.82 5.73
CA GLU A 132 -9.46 4.16 6.71
C GLU A 132 -10.95 4.39 6.41
N GLN A 133 -11.33 5.57 5.93
CA GLN A 133 -12.69 5.82 5.45
C GLN A 133 -13.04 4.89 4.27
N ILE A 134 -12.11 4.69 3.32
CA ILE A 134 -12.30 3.73 2.24
C ILE A 134 -12.51 2.32 2.81
N LEU A 135 -11.72 1.91 3.80
CA LEU A 135 -11.80 0.58 4.40
C LEU A 135 -13.08 0.34 5.22
N GLN A 136 -13.76 1.39 5.69
CA GLN A 136 -15.08 1.27 6.32
C GLN A 136 -16.15 0.84 5.30
N ASP A 137 -16.12 1.43 4.10
CA ASP A 137 -17.12 1.16 3.05
C ASP A 137 -16.71 -0.03 2.15
N TYR A 138 -15.40 -0.22 1.96
CA TYR A 138 -14.77 -1.19 1.07
C TYR A 138 -13.67 -1.96 1.81
N PRO A 139 -14.01 -2.85 2.76
CA PRO A 139 -13.03 -3.53 3.61
C PRO A 139 -12.06 -4.44 2.84
N THR A 140 -12.37 -4.76 1.58
CA THR A 140 -11.55 -5.57 0.69
C THR A 140 -10.72 -4.75 -0.30
N ASP A 141 -10.63 -3.42 -0.14
CA ASP A 141 -9.73 -2.57 -0.92
C ASP A 141 -8.27 -2.74 -0.46
N MET A 142 -7.55 -3.65 -1.11
CA MET A 142 -6.15 -3.95 -0.80
C MET A 142 -5.23 -2.73 -0.95
N LEU A 143 -5.50 -1.82 -1.90
CA LEU A 143 -4.64 -0.66 -2.11
C LEU A 143 -4.75 0.29 -0.91
N ALA A 144 -5.97 0.56 -0.46
CA ALA A 144 -6.22 1.38 0.74
C ALA A 144 -5.58 0.74 1.98
N LEU A 145 -5.75 -0.57 2.15
CA LEU A 145 -5.17 -1.31 3.28
C LEU A 145 -3.63 -1.24 3.29
N LYS A 146 -2.99 -1.42 2.13
CA LYS A 146 -1.53 -1.35 2.05
C LYS A 146 -0.98 0.05 2.23
N PHE A 147 -1.59 1.04 1.60
CA PHE A 147 -1.15 2.42 1.76
C PHE A 147 -1.36 2.91 3.19
N SER A 148 -2.48 2.59 3.86
CA SER A 148 -2.66 2.93 5.28
C SER A 148 -1.66 2.21 6.16
N HIS A 149 -1.46 0.91 5.96
CA HIS A 149 -0.50 0.09 6.72
C HIS A 149 0.93 0.62 6.62
N ASP A 150 1.44 0.85 5.41
CA ASP A 150 2.81 1.32 5.19
C ASP A 150 2.99 2.75 5.73
N THR A 151 1.96 3.59 5.63
CA THR A 151 1.99 4.95 6.20
C THR A 151 1.98 4.93 7.73
N TYR A 152 1.18 4.06 8.36
CA TYR A 152 1.22 3.89 9.81
C TYR A 152 2.57 3.36 10.30
N PHE A 153 3.20 2.47 9.54
CA PHE A 153 4.56 2.01 9.81
C PHE A 153 5.56 3.18 9.80
N TYR A 154 5.50 4.08 8.81
CA TYR A 154 6.35 5.28 8.77
C TYR A 154 6.10 6.25 9.92
N LEU A 155 4.85 6.37 10.38
CA LEU A 155 4.48 7.21 11.52
C LEU A 155 4.82 6.57 12.88
N GLY A 156 5.20 5.29 12.92
CA GLY A 156 5.39 4.54 14.16
C GLY A 156 4.07 4.23 14.89
N TYR A 157 2.93 4.28 14.19
CA TYR A 157 1.59 4.08 14.76
C TYR A 157 1.22 2.58 14.75
N GLN A 158 1.98 1.78 15.50
CA GLN A 158 1.91 0.31 15.49
C GLN A 158 0.53 -0.23 15.88
N LEU A 159 -0.13 0.38 16.87
CA LEU A 159 -1.47 -0.03 17.29
C LEU A 159 -2.50 0.21 16.18
N GLN A 160 -2.46 1.39 15.56
CA GLN A 160 -3.35 1.74 14.45
C GLN A 160 -3.10 0.84 13.23
N MET A 161 -1.84 0.56 12.94
CA MET A 161 -1.42 -0.36 11.87
C MET A 161 -2.05 -1.75 12.07
N ARG A 162 -1.91 -2.34 13.26
CA ARG A 162 -2.53 -3.63 13.61
C ARG A 162 -4.05 -3.55 13.56
N ASP A 163 -4.63 -2.56 14.22
CA ASP A 163 -6.08 -2.48 14.43
C ASP A 163 -6.83 -2.19 13.13
N SER A 164 -6.22 -1.45 12.19
CA SER A 164 -6.74 -1.26 10.83
C SER A 164 -6.93 -2.59 10.12
N VAL A 165 -5.90 -3.43 10.10
CA VAL A 165 -5.97 -4.75 9.47
C VAL A 165 -6.96 -5.65 10.22
N ALA A 166 -6.94 -5.64 11.55
CA ALA A 166 -7.85 -6.43 12.37
C ALA A 166 -9.33 -6.12 12.08
N ARG A 167 -9.68 -4.84 11.88
CA ARG A 167 -11.06 -4.42 11.55
C ARG A 167 -11.55 -5.02 10.24
N VAL A 168 -10.72 -5.03 9.21
CA VAL A 168 -11.15 -5.51 7.89
C VAL A 168 -10.96 -7.02 7.72
N PHE A 169 -10.10 -7.65 8.53
CA PHE A 169 -9.72 -9.06 8.41
C PHE A 169 -10.90 -10.04 8.21
N PRO A 170 -12.03 -9.93 8.95
CA PRO A 170 -13.17 -10.84 8.78
C PRO A 170 -13.82 -10.78 7.38
N HIS A 171 -13.63 -9.71 6.62
CA HIS A 171 -14.17 -9.55 5.27
C HIS A 171 -13.31 -10.23 4.19
N TRP A 172 -12.10 -10.66 4.51
CA TRP A 172 -11.16 -11.27 3.57
C TRP A 172 -11.34 -12.78 3.45
N ALA A 173 -12.37 -13.19 2.70
CA ALA A 173 -12.60 -14.60 2.41
C ALA A 173 -11.45 -15.22 1.58
N PRO A 174 -11.16 -16.53 1.71
CA PRO A 174 -10.07 -17.19 0.97
C PRO A 174 -10.17 -17.09 -0.57
N SER A 175 -11.38 -16.94 -1.10
CA SER A 175 -11.64 -16.76 -2.53
C SER A 175 -11.24 -15.38 -3.06
N ILE A 176 -11.08 -14.38 -2.18
CA ILE A 176 -10.68 -13.03 -2.56
C ILE A 176 -9.18 -13.04 -2.88
N PRO A 177 -8.76 -12.50 -4.04
CA PRO A 177 -7.35 -12.40 -4.39
C PRO A 177 -6.55 -11.71 -3.28
N LEU A 178 -5.35 -12.23 -3.01
CA LEU A 178 -4.41 -11.70 -2.01
C LEU A 178 -4.87 -11.85 -0.53
N SER A 179 -5.97 -12.55 -0.24
CA SER A 179 -6.44 -12.81 1.14
C SER A 179 -5.38 -13.45 2.05
N SER A 180 -4.58 -14.38 1.51
CA SER A 180 -3.45 -14.99 2.24
C SER A 180 -2.36 -13.98 2.62
N TYR A 181 -2.17 -12.93 1.82
CA TYR A 181 -1.24 -11.86 2.16
C TYR A 181 -1.79 -10.96 3.26
N VAL A 182 -3.12 -10.76 3.33
CA VAL A 182 -3.75 -10.03 4.45
C VAL A 182 -3.47 -10.70 5.79
N LYS A 183 -3.50 -12.03 5.85
CA LYS A 183 -3.06 -12.78 7.04
C LYS A 183 -1.61 -12.45 7.42
N GLY A 184 -0.72 -12.36 6.43
CA GLY A 184 0.68 -11.97 6.64
C GLY A 184 0.83 -10.54 7.18
N ILE A 185 0.07 -9.58 6.64
CA ILE A 185 0.03 -8.19 7.12
C ILE A 185 -0.45 -8.15 8.57
N TYR A 186 -1.51 -8.90 8.89
CA TYR A 186 -2.03 -8.92 10.25
C TYR A 186 -1.06 -9.55 11.25
N SER A 187 -0.44 -10.68 10.87
CA SER A 187 0.63 -11.33 11.64
C SER A 187 1.78 -10.35 11.94
N PHE A 188 2.18 -9.53 10.95
CA PHE A 188 3.18 -8.47 11.17
C PHE A 188 2.72 -7.42 12.19
N GLY A 189 1.49 -6.92 12.09
CA GLY A 189 0.94 -5.98 13.08
C GLY A 189 0.84 -6.55 14.51
N LEU A 190 0.54 -7.85 14.64
CA LEU A 190 0.57 -8.54 15.93
C LEU A 190 1.99 -8.61 16.50
N MET A 191 2.99 -8.92 15.67
CA MET A 191 4.40 -8.94 16.07
C MET A 191 4.88 -7.56 16.53
N GLU A 192 4.60 -6.50 15.76
CA GLU A 192 4.96 -5.11 16.10
C GLU A 192 4.29 -4.59 17.38
N THR A 193 3.28 -5.31 17.89
CA THR A 193 2.57 -4.99 19.14
C THR A 193 2.77 -6.04 20.23
N ASN A 194 3.81 -6.87 20.11
CA ASN A 194 4.24 -7.88 21.08
C ASN A 194 3.25 -9.05 21.30
N LEU A 195 2.32 -9.30 20.37
CA LEU A 195 1.40 -10.43 20.39
C LEU A 195 1.99 -11.62 19.62
N TYR A 196 3.17 -12.08 20.05
CA TYR A 196 4.00 -13.02 19.30
C TYR A 196 3.35 -14.39 19.05
N ASP A 197 2.66 -14.95 20.04
CA ASP A 197 2.01 -16.26 19.90
C ASP A 197 0.92 -16.24 18.81
N GLN A 198 0.12 -15.17 18.79
CA GLN A 198 -0.92 -14.98 17.76
C GLN A 198 -0.30 -14.72 16.39
N ALA A 199 0.78 -13.94 16.34
CA ALA A 199 1.53 -13.68 15.11
C ALA A 199 2.07 -14.99 14.50
N GLU A 200 2.65 -15.87 15.33
CA GLU A 200 3.19 -17.16 14.90
C GLU A 200 2.09 -18.11 14.41
N GLN A 201 0.96 -18.18 15.11
CA GLN A 201 -0.17 -19.01 14.71
C GLN A 201 -0.66 -18.65 13.30
N LEU A 202 -0.90 -17.36 13.04
CA LEU A 202 -1.31 -16.88 11.72
C LEU A 202 -0.22 -17.10 10.66
N ALA A 203 1.03 -16.90 11.01
CA ALA A 203 2.15 -17.12 10.11
C ALA A 203 2.24 -18.58 9.63
N ARG A 204 1.99 -19.55 10.51
CA ARG A 204 2.04 -20.98 10.18
C ARG A 204 0.97 -21.36 9.16
N GLU A 205 -0.22 -20.76 9.25
CA GLU A 205 -1.29 -20.96 8.25
C GLU A 205 -0.87 -20.44 6.86
N VAL A 206 -0.08 -19.37 6.82
CA VAL A 206 0.37 -18.73 5.58
C VAL A 206 1.60 -19.42 4.99
N LYS A 207 2.50 -19.97 5.82
CA LYS A 207 3.71 -20.70 5.37
C LYS A 207 3.38 -21.92 4.50
N GLY A 208 2.22 -22.55 4.71
CA GLY A 208 1.69 -23.59 3.82
C GLY A 208 1.39 -23.10 2.39
N LEU A 209 1.23 -21.79 2.19
CA LEU A 209 0.83 -21.16 0.93
C LEU A 209 1.96 -20.39 0.21
N LEU A 210 2.98 -19.90 0.94
CA LEU A 210 3.98 -18.94 0.43
C LEU A 210 5.33 -19.52 -0.02
N GLN A 211 5.46 -20.82 -0.29
CA GLN A 211 6.73 -21.43 -0.79
C GLN A 211 7.28 -20.85 -2.12
N LYS A 212 6.68 -19.80 -2.69
CA LYS A 212 7.05 -19.20 -3.98
C LYS A 212 7.24 -17.67 -3.96
N GLY A 213 7.22 -16.99 -2.80
CA GLY A 213 7.37 -15.54 -2.67
C GLY A 213 8.78 -15.08 -2.22
N PRO A 214 9.15 -13.80 -2.44
CA PRO A 214 10.46 -13.27 -2.06
C PRO A 214 10.69 -13.27 -0.54
N PRO A 215 11.95 -13.36 -0.10
CA PRO A 215 12.32 -13.75 1.25
C PRO A 215 12.04 -12.69 2.32
N ILE A 216 11.41 -11.54 2.08
CA ILE A 216 11.20 -10.53 3.14
C ILE A 216 10.10 -10.97 4.11
N LEU A 217 8.96 -11.45 3.61
CA LEU A 217 7.95 -12.08 4.48
C LEU A 217 8.51 -13.38 5.08
N ALA A 218 9.28 -14.14 4.29
CA ALA A 218 9.95 -15.32 4.80
C ALA A 218 11.08 -14.98 5.80
N GLN A 219 11.70 -13.80 5.79
CA GLN A 219 12.77 -13.37 6.70
C GLN A 219 12.16 -12.83 7.98
N LEU A 220 11.02 -12.15 7.90
CA LEU A 220 10.19 -11.83 9.06
C LEU A 220 9.69 -13.12 9.74
N LEU A 221 9.33 -14.16 8.97
CA LEU A 221 8.92 -15.48 9.48
C LEU A 221 10.07 -16.44 9.86
N HIS A 222 11.25 -16.34 9.24
CA HIS A 222 12.44 -17.13 9.63
C HIS A 222 13.14 -16.49 10.83
N SER A 223 13.06 -15.17 11.00
CA SER A 223 13.49 -14.51 12.23
C SER A 223 12.67 -14.97 13.44
N SER A 224 11.40 -15.36 13.26
CA SER A 224 10.59 -15.95 14.34
C SER A 224 10.80 -17.46 14.53
N ALA A 225 11.06 -18.23 13.46
CA ALA A 225 11.33 -19.66 13.57
C ALA A 225 12.75 -20.03 14.06
N GLY A 226 13.70 -19.08 14.05
CA GLY A 226 15.06 -19.25 14.58
C GLY A 226 15.22 -18.88 16.06
N LEU A 227 14.15 -18.45 16.72
CA LEU A 227 14.16 -17.97 18.10
C LEU A 227 13.84 -19.10 19.10
N SER A 228 14.65 -20.16 19.08
CA SER A 228 15.04 -20.80 20.34
C SER A 228 15.94 -19.80 21.08
N PHE A 229 15.32 -18.90 21.85
CA PHE A 229 16.00 -17.92 22.69
C PHE A 229 16.81 -18.64 23.78
N THR A 230 18.09 -18.90 23.52
CA THR A 230 19.09 -19.09 24.57
C THR A 230 20.07 -17.93 24.54
N ASN A 231 20.05 -17.18 25.64
CA ASN A 231 21.00 -16.16 26.07
C ASN A 231 21.13 -14.87 25.24
N ALA A 232 20.69 -13.80 25.90
CA ALA A 232 21.22 -12.45 25.86
C ALA A 232 22.58 -12.33 25.17
N SER A 233 22.58 -11.83 23.92
CA SER A 233 23.63 -10.98 23.32
C SER A 233 23.44 -10.85 21.80
N TYR A 234 22.27 -10.42 21.28
CA TYR A 234 22.18 -10.00 19.87
C TYR A 234 21.09 -8.92 19.67
N ALA A 235 21.42 -7.70 20.11
CA ALA A 235 21.15 -6.49 19.34
C ALA A 235 22.54 -5.99 18.90
N PRO A 236 22.82 -5.56 17.64
CA PRO A 236 21.91 -5.15 16.57
C PRO A 236 22.22 -5.81 15.20
N THR A 237 21.21 -6.25 14.45
CA THR A 237 21.39 -6.49 13.00
C THR A 237 20.16 -6.14 12.14
N MET A 238 19.03 -5.75 12.75
CA MET A 238 17.90 -5.08 12.05
C MET A 238 18.11 -3.57 11.84
N CYS A 239 19.15 -2.94 12.41
CA CYS A 239 19.50 -1.52 12.18
C CYS A 239 20.19 -1.23 10.83
N ARG A 240 20.10 -2.12 9.82
CA ARG A 240 20.67 -1.91 8.47
C ARG A 240 19.64 -1.92 7.35
N VAL A 241 18.36 -1.80 7.66
CA VAL A 241 17.47 -1.05 6.77
C VAL A 241 17.45 0.36 7.35
N PRO A 242 17.98 1.38 6.68
CA PRO A 242 17.90 2.73 7.22
C PRO A 242 16.42 3.03 7.44
N PRO A 243 16.03 3.54 8.62
CA PRO A 243 14.71 4.14 8.76
C PRO A 243 14.65 5.24 7.70
N LEU A 244 13.66 5.21 6.79
CA LEU A 244 13.36 6.38 5.97
C LEU A 244 13.03 7.60 6.87
N SER A 245 12.71 7.39 8.16
CA SER A 245 12.59 8.45 9.17
C SER A 245 13.91 9.12 9.55
N ALA A 246 15.08 8.54 9.24
CA ALA A 246 16.38 9.13 9.55
C ALA A 246 16.90 10.10 8.47
N CYS A 247 16.30 10.15 7.28
CA CYS A 247 16.70 11.07 6.21
C CYS A 247 15.90 12.38 6.16
N CYS A 248 14.82 12.53 6.94
CA CYS A 248 13.95 13.71 6.89
C CYS A 248 14.05 14.68 8.08
N VAL A 249 14.95 14.45 9.05
CA VAL A 249 15.10 15.34 10.23
C VAL A 249 16.55 15.82 10.38
N GLN A 250 17.07 16.49 9.36
CA GLN A 250 18.25 17.36 9.51
C GLN A 250 18.03 18.66 8.73
N GLY A 251 17.10 19.46 9.23
CA GLY A 251 16.89 20.86 8.85
C GLY A 251 16.28 21.59 10.04
N PRO A 252 16.61 22.86 10.28
CA PRO A 252 16.07 23.61 11.42
C PRO A 252 14.55 23.64 11.34
N ILE A 253 13.90 23.31 12.46
CA ILE A 253 12.45 23.35 12.67
C ILE A 253 11.97 24.77 12.36
N PRO A 254 11.15 25.00 11.32
CA PRO A 254 10.41 26.25 11.19
C PRO A 254 9.26 26.23 12.21
N GLU A 255 9.08 27.32 12.94
CA GLU A 255 7.96 27.52 13.88
C GLU A 255 6.60 27.19 13.23
N PRO A 256 5.62 26.70 14.01
CA PRO A 256 4.30 26.36 13.50
C PRO A 256 3.54 27.61 13.07
N LEU A 257 3.36 27.78 11.75
CA LEU A 257 2.33 28.65 11.19
C LEU A 257 0.96 28.07 11.54
N LEU A 258 0.36 28.62 12.61
CA LEU A 258 -1.04 28.48 12.96
C LEU A 258 -1.91 28.88 11.77
N CYS A 259 -2.53 27.90 11.11
CA CYS A 259 -3.67 28.12 10.23
C CYS A 259 -4.90 28.52 11.06
N ALA A 260 -4.97 29.78 11.49
CA ALA A 260 -6.19 30.39 11.99
C ALA A 260 -6.94 31.02 10.80
N GLY A 261 -8.00 30.36 10.33
CA GLY A 261 -8.99 30.98 9.45
C GLY A 261 -9.95 31.87 10.27
N PRO A 262 -10.51 32.95 9.68
CA PRO A 262 -11.40 33.85 10.39
C PRO A 262 -12.82 33.29 10.43
N HIS A 263 -13.44 33.33 11.60
CA HIS A 263 -14.90 33.24 11.75
C HIS A 263 -15.38 34.47 12.54
N PRO A 264 -16.62 34.90 12.28
CA PRO A 264 -17.02 36.31 12.14
C PRO A 264 -16.99 37.14 13.42
#